data_AF-A0A841D2F8-F1
#
_entry.id   AF-A0A841D2F8-F1
#
_cell.length_a   1.000
_cell.length_b   1.000
_cell.length_c   1.000
_cell.angle_alpha   90.00
_cell.angle_beta   90.00
_cell.angle_gamma   90.00
#
_symmetry.space_group_name_H-M   'P 1'
#
loop_
_entity.id
_entity.type
_entity.pdbx_description
1 polymer ?
#
loop_
_entity_poly.entity_id
_entity_poly.type
_entity_poly.pdbx_seq_one_letter_code
_entity_poly.pdbx_strand_id
1 'polypeptide(L)'
;MSHDSPEPPTAQVRWTATVPSPAPRRRRLLVPAVAGAAALAVAVAGGGVAYLVTRSGGPQDSPAPAAAPSTTPAARTPAGPIDACATVDALETDRLVPRGKAVESVQDKRDSDLGSISWSCTWQNLNHSFGEYSRQREITVKITQHQARKNDTADTVSRTSYGHDLEYHQYLEHHPNKEAYYSPVRTLPGVGDEAHAQYTWYKGTTPNAFGEGFSRIGDVTVTVKYQASQQRKDLPLFTSTGKKAVTEENALREVTLLLGQVSQSVAAWREGRPYARSTPAPTPTGPTPTPTPVPIALPATCAAVAPVATPLVPGAATKSERTQDGGRTIVTCRWNNREIPVAKGLGMRTVFVSFTTFTNRAGAPDTGAAKQYYIDLRAKAKEWEGSGFQGLFYYKVTEPKGWGERAHYQYRKNRTPSAHAGIADSAVLTGPTVIEVTHGGSERPEGTPINSPKSVLMPQKQAVAGLLPVTEAVVEAFERTGIE
;
A
#
# COMPACT_ATOMS: atom_id res chain seq x y z
N MET A 1 -32.04 -27.23 0.53
CA MET A 1 -33.04 -26.56 -0.32
C MET A 1 -32.27 -25.88 -1.44
N SER A 2 -32.33 -26.46 -2.64
CA SER A 2 -31.71 -25.92 -3.85
C SER A 2 -32.47 -24.72 -4.35
N HIS A 3 -31.75 -23.67 -4.75
CA HIS A 3 -32.26 -22.69 -5.72
C HIS A 3 -31.13 -22.30 -6.66
N ASP A 4 -31.05 -23.04 -7.76
CA ASP A 4 -30.47 -22.58 -9.01
C ASP A 4 -31.29 -21.41 -9.57
N SER A 5 -30.61 -20.49 -10.25
CA SER A 5 -31.19 -19.47 -11.11
C SER A 5 -30.12 -18.93 -12.07
N PRO A 6 -30.52 -18.45 -13.27
CA PRO A 6 -30.27 -19.17 -14.51
C PRO A 6 -29.15 -18.55 -15.36
N GLU A 7 -28.60 -19.36 -16.26
CA GLU A 7 -27.62 -18.97 -17.27
C GLU A 7 -28.29 -18.14 -18.39
N PRO A 8 -27.75 -16.96 -18.75
CA PRO A 8 -28.25 -16.18 -19.89
C PRO A 8 -27.49 -16.52 -21.19
N PRO A 9 -28.12 -16.28 -22.36
CA PRO A 9 -27.78 -16.92 -23.63
C PRO A 9 -26.54 -16.33 -24.31
N THR A 10 -25.81 -17.19 -24.99
CA THR A 10 -24.75 -16.84 -25.95
C THR A 10 -25.33 -16.07 -27.15
N ALA A 11 -24.99 -14.79 -27.25
CA ALA A 11 -25.11 -14.01 -28.48
C ALA A 11 -23.73 -13.46 -28.86
N GLN A 12 -23.20 -13.92 -30.00
CA GLN A 12 -22.02 -13.35 -30.64
C GLN A 12 -22.37 -11.99 -31.23
N VAL A 13 -21.67 -10.93 -30.82
CA VAL A 13 -21.72 -9.62 -31.50
C VAL A 13 -20.30 -9.20 -31.87
N ARG A 14 -20.14 -8.92 -33.17
CA ARG A 14 -18.90 -8.53 -33.85
C ARG A 14 -18.39 -7.19 -33.33
N TRP A 15 -17.09 -7.11 -33.03
CA TRP A 15 -16.40 -5.86 -32.73
C TRP A 15 -16.19 -5.04 -34.01
N THR A 16 -16.86 -3.89 -34.14
CA THR A 16 -16.42 -2.80 -35.03
C THR A 16 -15.65 -1.78 -34.19
N ALA A 17 -14.35 -1.67 -34.47
CA ALA A 17 -13.50 -0.66 -33.86
C ALA A 17 -13.83 0.71 -34.46
N THR A 18 -14.29 1.64 -33.62
CA THR A 18 -14.31 3.08 -33.96
C THR A 18 -13.48 3.80 -32.90
N VAL A 19 -12.31 4.26 -33.33
CA VAL A 19 -11.35 5.03 -32.52
C VAL A 19 -11.80 6.49 -32.48
N PRO A 20 -11.94 7.15 -31.32
CA PRO A 20 -11.92 8.60 -31.25
C PRO A 20 -10.49 9.11 -31.09
N SER A 21 -10.05 9.94 -32.04
CA SER A 21 -8.82 10.73 -31.97
C SER A 21 -8.85 11.74 -30.81
N PRO A 22 -7.68 12.17 -30.29
CA PRO A 22 -7.57 13.08 -29.15
C PRO A 22 -7.84 14.55 -29.55
N ALA A 23 -8.63 15.26 -28.73
CA ALA A 23 -8.86 16.69 -28.88
C ALA A 23 -7.65 17.53 -28.38
N PRO A 24 -7.30 18.64 -29.04
CA PRO A 24 -6.11 19.44 -28.71
C PRO A 24 -6.36 20.49 -27.61
N ARG A 25 -5.28 20.79 -26.86
CA ARG A 25 -5.13 21.90 -25.89
C ARG A 25 -4.74 23.22 -26.57
N ARG A 26 -5.18 24.35 -25.96
CA ARG A 26 -4.71 25.78 -25.97
C ARG A 26 -5.87 26.74 -26.34
N ARG A 27 -6.04 27.98 -25.83
CA ARG A 27 -5.17 28.95 -25.12
C ARG A 27 -6.05 30.06 -24.46
N ARG A 28 -5.37 30.89 -23.63
CA ARG A 28 -5.74 32.06 -22.80
C ARG A 28 -6.55 33.21 -23.44
N LEU A 29 -7.08 34.07 -22.53
CA LEU A 29 -7.26 35.56 -22.51
C LEU A 29 -8.69 35.88 -21.99
N LEU A 30 -9.06 36.89 -21.19
CA LEU A 30 -8.50 38.15 -20.65
C LEU A 30 -9.42 38.62 -19.49
N VAL A 31 -8.90 39.47 -18.61
CA VAL A 31 -9.60 40.20 -17.51
C VAL A 31 -10.34 41.44 -18.06
N PRO A 32 -11.39 41.98 -17.41
CA PRO A 32 -11.27 43.20 -16.58
C PRO A 32 -12.05 43.06 -15.24
N ALA A 33 -11.54 43.44 -14.07
CA ALA A 33 -11.33 44.78 -13.50
C ALA A 33 -12.61 45.64 -13.41
N VAL A 34 -13.21 45.72 -12.21
CA VAL A 34 -14.01 46.86 -11.76
C VAL A 34 -13.60 47.21 -10.34
N ALA A 35 -13.11 48.43 -10.19
CA ALA A 35 -12.77 49.10 -8.94
C ALA A 35 -14.05 49.61 -8.26
N GLY A 36 -14.06 49.60 -6.93
CA GLY A 36 -15.09 50.23 -6.11
C GLY A 36 -14.50 50.63 -4.77
N ALA A 37 -13.98 51.86 -4.72
CA ALA A 37 -13.51 52.51 -3.52
C ALA A 37 -14.69 52.96 -2.65
N ALA A 38 -14.58 52.77 -1.33
CA ALA A 38 -15.26 53.62 -0.35
C ALA A 38 -14.48 53.57 0.96
N ALA A 39 -13.65 54.60 1.17
CA ALA A 39 -13.13 54.97 2.47
C ALA A 39 -14.21 55.71 3.26
N LEU A 40 -14.35 55.40 4.54
CA LEU A 40 -14.95 56.31 5.52
C LEU A 40 -14.30 56.06 6.88
N ALA A 41 -13.41 57.00 7.23
CA ALA A 41 -12.90 57.19 8.56
C ALA A 41 -13.96 57.93 9.40
N VAL A 42 -14.22 57.46 10.62
CA VAL A 42 -14.73 58.30 11.70
C VAL A 42 -13.93 57.96 12.96
N ALA A 43 -13.23 58.95 13.47
CA ALA A 43 -12.57 58.97 14.76
C ALA A 43 -13.45 59.72 15.76
N VAL A 44 -13.69 59.14 16.95
CA VAL A 44 -14.06 59.82 18.21
C VAL A 44 -13.62 58.87 19.34
N ALA A 45 -12.47 59.07 20.00
CA ALA A 45 -12.22 59.90 21.18
C ALA A 45 -12.97 59.47 22.47
N GLY A 46 -12.19 59.01 23.46
CA GLY A 46 -12.28 59.49 24.84
C GLY A 46 -13.03 58.66 25.88
N GLY A 47 -12.38 58.47 27.04
CA GLY A 47 -13.05 58.57 28.35
C GLY A 47 -13.15 57.28 29.16
N GLY A 48 -12.24 57.09 30.12
CA GLY A 48 -12.44 56.18 31.23
C GLY A 48 -13.32 56.79 32.32
N VAL A 49 -13.94 55.95 33.15
CA VAL A 49 -14.34 56.27 34.53
C VAL A 49 -14.27 54.98 35.36
N ALA A 50 -13.41 54.98 36.37
CA ALA A 50 -13.50 54.11 37.53
C ALA A 50 -14.62 54.62 38.44
N TYR A 51 -15.42 53.73 39.04
CA TYR A 51 -16.26 54.08 40.18
C TYR A 51 -16.14 53.07 41.32
N LEU A 52 -16.22 53.64 42.51
CA LEU A 52 -15.80 53.15 43.82
C LEU A 52 -16.77 52.18 44.49
N VAL A 53 -16.15 51.26 45.24
CA VAL A 53 -16.46 50.80 46.61
C VAL A 53 -17.68 51.44 47.30
N THR A 54 -18.56 50.61 47.84
CA THR A 54 -19.08 50.83 49.21
C THR A 54 -19.09 49.53 50.01
N ARG A 55 -18.76 49.70 51.28
CA ARG A 55 -18.54 48.72 52.35
C ARG A 55 -19.68 48.92 53.35
N SER A 56 -20.26 47.84 53.87
CA SER A 56 -21.01 47.87 55.12
C SER A 56 -20.80 46.54 55.83
N GLY A 57 -20.46 46.61 57.13
CA GLY A 57 -20.05 45.48 57.94
C GLY A 57 -20.89 45.31 59.20
N GLY A 58 -20.72 44.13 59.80
CA GLY A 58 -21.05 43.76 61.18
C GLY A 58 -22.20 42.74 61.31
N PRO A 59 -22.25 41.92 62.38
CA PRO A 59 -21.22 41.40 63.27
C PRO A 59 -21.07 39.85 63.19
N GLN A 60 -20.04 39.37 63.87
CA GLN A 60 -19.58 37.99 64.00
C GLN A 60 -20.61 37.06 64.66
N ASP A 61 -21.01 36.01 63.94
CA ASP A 61 -21.39 34.72 64.51
C ASP A 61 -20.59 33.67 63.75
N SER A 62 -19.89 32.77 64.46
CA SER A 62 -19.12 31.69 63.85
C SER A 62 -19.99 30.46 63.66
N PRO A 63 -20.22 29.97 62.43
CA PRO A 63 -20.64 28.61 62.17
C PRO A 63 -19.47 27.76 61.66
N ALA A 64 -19.64 26.45 61.83
CA ALA A 64 -18.75 25.32 61.55
C ALA A 64 -17.86 25.42 60.28
N PRO A 65 -16.70 24.73 60.23
CA PRO A 65 -15.80 24.76 59.09
C PRO A 65 -16.52 24.38 57.80
N ALA A 66 -16.63 25.34 56.88
CA ALA A 66 -17.09 25.12 55.53
C ALA A 66 -16.11 24.17 54.83
N ALA A 67 -16.64 23.08 54.28
CA ALA A 67 -15.91 22.22 53.36
C ALA A 67 -15.26 23.10 52.29
N ALA A 68 -13.96 22.90 52.07
CA ALA A 68 -13.23 23.59 51.02
C ALA A 68 -14.00 23.44 49.70
N PRO A 69 -14.17 24.51 48.91
CA PRO A 69 -14.76 24.37 47.59
C PRO A 69 -13.88 23.39 46.81
N SER A 70 -14.48 22.31 46.35
CA SER A 70 -13.89 21.44 45.34
C SER A 70 -13.58 22.31 44.13
N THR A 71 -12.35 22.80 44.06
CA THR A 71 -11.84 23.44 42.85
C THR A 71 -11.76 22.35 41.81
N THR A 72 -12.80 22.23 40.99
CA THR A 72 -12.70 21.57 39.69
C THR A 72 -11.48 22.20 39.02
N PRO A 73 -10.43 21.42 38.67
CA PRO A 73 -9.28 21.99 38.00
C PRO A 73 -9.76 22.71 36.75
N ALA A 74 -9.42 23.99 36.62
CA ALA A 74 -9.64 24.73 35.38
C ALA A 74 -9.03 23.91 34.24
N ALA A 75 -9.81 23.67 33.18
CA ALA A 75 -9.36 22.95 32.00
C ALA A 75 -8.03 23.58 31.52
N ARG A 76 -6.94 22.82 31.59
CA ARG A 76 -5.66 23.26 31.03
C ARG A 76 -5.84 23.37 29.53
N THR A 77 -5.52 24.53 28.99
CA THR A 77 -5.55 24.75 27.54
C THR A 77 -4.53 23.84 26.86
N PRO A 78 -4.87 23.17 25.75
CA PRO A 78 -3.92 22.33 25.01
C PRO A 78 -2.62 23.06 24.68
N ALA A 79 -1.48 22.39 24.85
CA ALA A 79 -0.15 22.97 24.71
C ALA A 79 0.34 23.19 23.26
N GLY A 80 -0.54 23.06 22.26
CA GLY A 80 -0.17 23.16 20.85
C GLY A 80 -1.17 22.49 19.90
N PRO A 81 -0.89 22.49 18.57
CA PRO A 81 -1.71 21.77 17.60
C PRO A 81 -1.76 20.28 17.93
N ILE A 82 -2.89 19.63 17.64
CA ILE A 82 -3.01 18.19 17.82
C ILE A 82 -2.23 17.44 16.72
N ASP A 83 -1.45 16.44 17.12
CA ASP A 83 -0.84 15.48 16.22
C ASP A 83 -1.85 14.36 15.92
N ALA A 84 -2.44 14.39 14.72
CA ALA A 84 -3.42 13.41 14.30
C ALA A 84 -2.84 11.98 14.22
N CYS A 85 -1.55 11.82 13.89
CA CYS A 85 -0.93 10.51 13.82
C CYS A 85 -0.69 9.91 15.21
N ALA A 86 -0.38 10.75 16.20
CA ALA A 86 -0.16 10.28 17.56
C ALA A 86 -1.46 9.94 18.33
N THR A 87 -2.64 10.14 17.73
CA THR A 87 -3.94 9.85 18.37
C THR A 87 -4.35 8.37 18.36
N VAL A 88 -3.69 7.55 17.54
CA VAL A 88 -3.93 6.10 17.41
C VAL A 88 -2.71 5.33 17.92
N ASP A 89 -2.94 4.21 18.60
CA ASP A 89 -1.85 3.35 19.08
C ASP A 89 -1.00 2.79 17.92
N ALA A 90 0.32 2.77 18.10
CA ALA A 90 1.25 2.33 17.06
C ALA A 90 1.17 0.83 16.76
N LEU A 91 0.92 -0.01 17.77
CA LEU A 91 0.76 -1.46 17.58
C LEU A 91 -0.55 -1.76 16.86
N GLU A 92 -1.61 -1.04 17.21
CA GLU A 92 -2.90 -1.16 16.52
C GLU A 92 -2.80 -0.70 15.06
N THR A 93 -2.06 0.38 14.82
CA THR A 93 -1.78 0.88 13.47
C THR A 93 -1.00 -0.14 12.64
N ASP A 94 0.07 -0.76 13.18
CA ASP A 94 0.83 -1.78 12.45
C ASP A 94 0.01 -3.09 12.26
N ARG A 95 -0.85 -3.45 13.21
CA ARG A 95 -1.79 -4.58 13.06
C ARG A 95 -2.72 -4.39 11.86
N LEU A 96 -3.27 -3.19 11.71
CA LEU A 96 -4.27 -2.87 10.70
C LEU A 96 -3.66 -2.48 9.35
N VAL A 97 -2.55 -1.75 9.36
CA VAL A 97 -1.81 -1.28 8.19
C VAL A 97 -0.32 -1.66 8.33
N PRO A 98 0.04 -2.95 8.16
CA PRO A 98 1.40 -3.40 8.40
C PRO A 98 2.40 -2.72 7.48
N ARG A 99 3.47 -2.15 8.04
CA ARG A 99 4.47 -1.35 7.30
C ARG A 99 3.84 -0.17 6.53
N GLY A 100 2.73 0.36 7.02
CA GLY A 100 2.08 1.54 6.45
C GLY A 100 2.94 2.78 6.57
N LYS A 101 2.89 3.65 5.56
CA LYS A 101 3.48 4.98 5.65
C LYS A 101 2.41 5.95 6.13
N ALA A 102 2.75 6.75 7.14
CA ALA A 102 1.91 7.85 7.60
C ALA A 102 2.13 9.09 6.73
N VAL A 103 1.05 9.77 6.39
CA VAL A 103 1.06 11.08 5.71
C VAL A 103 0.19 12.02 6.51
N GLU A 104 0.78 13.14 6.94
CA GLU A 104 0.09 14.19 7.68
C GLU A 104 -0.34 15.31 6.74
N SER A 105 -1.50 15.91 7.03
CA SER A 105 -1.88 17.16 6.40
C SER A 105 -2.69 18.04 7.33
N VAL A 106 -2.48 19.35 7.24
CA VAL A 106 -3.21 20.38 7.97
C VAL A 106 -3.91 21.29 6.98
N GLN A 107 -5.21 21.48 7.20
CA GLN A 107 -6.01 22.44 6.45
C GLN A 107 -6.47 23.54 7.42
N ASP A 108 -5.83 24.69 7.34
CA ASP A 108 -6.22 25.86 8.12
C ASP A 108 -7.18 26.72 7.30
N LYS A 109 -8.43 26.79 7.77
CA LYS A 109 -9.51 27.54 7.15
C LYS A 109 -10.16 28.50 8.17
N ARG A 110 -9.41 28.86 9.22
CA ARG A 110 -9.89 29.76 10.28
C ARG A 110 -10.21 31.15 9.73
N ASP A 111 -9.47 31.62 8.72
CA ASP A 111 -9.69 32.90 8.05
C ASP A 111 -10.77 32.86 6.95
N SER A 112 -11.45 31.72 6.77
CA SER A 112 -12.51 31.56 5.77
C SER A 112 -13.89 31.53 6.41
N ASP A 113 -14.94 31.58 5.60
CA ASP A 113 -16.33 31.41 6.05
C ASP A 113 -16.59 30.08 6.79
N LEU A 114 -15.71 29.09 6.64
CA LEU A 114 -15.79 27.80 7.32
C LEU A 114 -15.28 27.83 8.77
N GLY A 115 -14.48 28.84 9.16
CA GLY A 115 -14.01 29.06 10.53
C GLY A 115 -13.51 27.80 11.24
N SER A 116 -12.59 27.03 10.63
CA SER A 116 -12.14 25.75 11.18
C SER A 116 -10.69 25.43 10.83
N ILE A 117 -10.05 24.59 11.62
CA ILE A 117 -8.75 23.99 11.32
C ILE A 117 -8.89 22.46 11.39
N SER A 118 -8.35 21.76 10.40
CA SER A 118 -8.37 20.30 10.34
C SER A 118 -6.97 19.73 10.32
N TRP A 119 -6.70 18.76 11.19
CA TRP A 119 -5.50 17.91 11.15
C TRP A 119 -5.91 16.53 10.67
N SER A 120 -5.09 15.93 9.82
CA SER A 120 -5.36 14.60 9.29
C SER A 120 -4.10 13.76 9.22
N CYS A 121 -4.28 12.46 9.44
CA CYS A 121 -3.24 11.47 9.27
C CYS A 121 -3.82 10.29 8.48
N THR A 122 -3.10 9.87 7.45
CA THR A 122 -3.43 8.67 6.67
C THR A 122 -2.27 7.68 6.75
N TRP A 123 -2.55 6.49 7.27
CA TRP A 123 -1.65 5.34 7.17
C TRP A 123 -2.08 4.47 6.02
N GLN A 124 -1.18 4.25 5.06
CA GLN A 124 -1.50 3.43 3.89
C GLN A 124 -0.41 2.41 3.55
N ASN A 125 -0.87 1.21 3.19
CA ASN A 125 -0.09 0.22 2.46
C ASN A 125 -0.97 -0.37 1.35
N LEU A 126 -0.76 0.08 0.13
CA LEU A 126 -1.60 -0.27 -1.03
C LEU A 126 -1.17 -1.58 -1.72
N ASN A 127 -0.08 -2.21 -1.28
CA ASN A 127 0.44 -3.43 -1.89
C ASN A 127 1.15 -4.32 -0.85
N HIS A 128 0.48 -4.62 0.25
CA HIS A 128 1.00 -5.50 1.28
C HIS A 128 0.97 -6.96 0.80
N SER A 129 2.15 -7.55 0.60
CA SER A 129 2.31 -8.97 0.27
C SER A 129 1.91 -9.86 1.47
N PHE A 130 0.89 -10.72 1.30
CA PHE A 130 0.42 -11.67 2.32
C PHE A 130 0.02 -13.01 1.69
N GLY A 131 0.87 -14.03 1.79
CA GLY A 131 0.61 -15.33 1.17
C GLY A 131 0.39 -15.18 -0.34
N GLU A 132 -0.65 -15.82 -0.86
CA GLU A 132 -1.10 -15.75 -2.26
C GLU A 132 -1.85 -14.44 -2.59
N TYR A 133 -1.95 -13.49 -1.65
CA TYR A 133 -2.75 -12.28 -1.78
C TYR A 133 -1.91 -11.01 -1.66
N SER A 134 -2.24 -10.00 -2.46
CA SER A 134 -1.89 -8.62 -2.18
C SER A 134 -3.04 -7.97 -1.42
N ARG A 135 -2.72 -7.24 -0.36
CA ARG A 135 -3.68 -6.55 0.50
C ARG A 135 -3.48 -5.04 0.39
N GLN A 136 -4.60 -4.33 0.32
CA GLN A 136 -4.62 -2.88 0.51
C GLN A 136 -5.20 -2.62 1.89
N ARG A 137 -4.55 -1.74 2.64
CA ARG A 137 -4.94 -1.32 3.99
C ARG A 137 -4.73 0.18 4.12
N GLU A 138 -5.74 0.85 4.63
CA GLU A 138 -5.72 2.28 4.86
C GLU A 138 -6.52 2.64 6.11
N ILE A 139 -5.94 3.48 6.96
CA ILE A 139 -6.64 4.20 8.03
C ILE A 139 -6.49 5.68 7.73
N THR A 140 -7.59 6.42 7.76
CA THR A 140 -7.59 7.88 7.68
C THR A 140 -8.28 8.46 8.90
N VAL A 141 -7.57 9.33 9.62
CA VAL A 141 -8.09 10.09 10.76
C VAL A 141 -8.13 11.56 10.36
N LYS A 142 -9.26 12.21 10.62
CA LYS A 142 -9.42 13.66 10.46
C LYS A 142 -10.01 14.24 11.74
N ILE A 143 -9.36 15.26 12.28
CA ILE A 143 -9.75 15.97 13.49
C ILE A 143 -9.98 17.42 13.09
N THR A 144 -11.20 17.93 13.27
CA THR A 144 -11.59 19.28 12.88
C THR A 144 -12.00 20.07 14.11
N GLN A 145 -11.25 21.12 14.42
CA GLN A 145 -11.65 22.10 15.43
C GLN A 145 -12.41 23.24 14.76
N HIS A 146 -13.60 23.52 15.28
CA HIS A 146 -14.46 24.60 14.81
C HIS A 146 -14.23 25.85 15.63
N GLN A 147 -14.44 27.02 15.02
CA GLN A 147 -14.46 28.31 15.70
C GLN A 147 -15.89 28.79 15.88
N ALA A 148 -16.07 29.70 16.85
CA ALA A 148 -17.32 30.44 16.98
C ALA A 148 -17.60 31.23 15.71
N ARG A 149 -18.86 31.29 15.30
CA ARG A 149 -19.29 31.95 14.06
C ARG A 149 -20.51 32.82 14.34
N LYS A 150 -20.40 34.12 14.08
CA LYS A 150 -21.47 35.10 14.34
C LYS A 150 -21.97 34.98 15.80
N ASN A 151 -23.19 34.50 15.99
CA ASN A 151 -23.81 34.34 17.31
C ASN A 151 -23.67 32.91 17.87
N ASP A 152 -23.12 31.98 17.08
CA ASP A 152 -22.97 30.57 17.47
C ASP A 152 -21.61 30.34 18.13
N THR A 153 -21.62 29.59 19.23
CA THR A 153 -20.39 29.13 19.87
C THR A 153 -19.72 28.03 19.03
N ALA A 154 -18.43 27.79 19.26
CA ALA A 154 -17.71 26.71 18.58
C ALA A 154 -18.32 25.31 18.86
N ASP A 155 -18.89 25.11 20.06
CA ASP A 155 -19.64 23.89 20.41
C ASP A 155 -20.95 23.76 19.63
N THR A 156 -21.67 24.87 19.44
CA THR A 156 -22.88 24.89 18.60
C THR A 156 -22.54 24.51 17.16
N VAL A 157 -21.48 25.11 16.60
CA VAL A 157 -21.03 24.83 15.23
C VAL A 157 -20.62 23.37 15.06
N SER A 158 -19.85 22.80 15.98
CA SER A 158 -19.44 21.40 15.91
C SER A 158 -20.63 20.44 16.06
N ARG A 159 -21.61 20.77 16.92
CA ARG A 159 -22.84 19.99 17.09
C ARG A 159 -23.70 20.00 15.84
N THR A 160 -23.89 21.17 15.22
CA THR A 160 -24.59 21.27 13.94
C THR A 160 -23.86 20.50 12.84
N SER A 161 -22.53 20.61 12.75
CA SER A 161 -21.73 19.84 11.79
C SER A 161 -21.91 18.33 11.99
N TYR A 162 -21.81 17.83 13.22
CA TYR A 162 -22.01 16.42 13.52
C TYR A 162 -23.46 15.98 13.22
N GLY A 163 -24.45 16.81 13.54
CA GLY A 163 -25.86 16.56 13.22
C GLY A 163 -26.09 16.38 11.73
N HIS A 164 -25.49 17.24 10.89
CA HIS A 164 -25.55 17.09 9.43
C HIS A 164 -24.89 15.80 8.95
N ASP A 165 -23.75 15.41 9.52
CA ASP A 165 -23.12 14.13 9.19
C ASP A 165 -24.05 12.97 9.56
N LEU A 166 -24.64 12.96 10.76
CA LEU A 166 -25.56 11.92 11.20
C LEU A 166 -26.81 11.83 10.30
N GLU A 167 -27.45 12.96 10.03
CA GLU A 167 -28.62 13.04 9.14
C GLU A 167 -28.29 12.53 7.73
N TYR A 168 -27.11 12.87 7.21
CA TYR A 168 -26.66 12.38 5.91
C TYR A 168 -26.49 10.86 5.88
N HIS A 169 -25.90 10.25 6.92
CA HIS A 169 -25.72 8.79 6.95
C HIS A 169 -27.04 8.05 7.18
N GLN A 170 -27.97 8.63 7.96
CA GLN A 170 -29.34 8.13 8.08
C GLN A 170 -30.11 8.22 6.76
N TYR A 171 -29.90 9.30 6.00
CA TYR A 171 -30.45 9.42 4.66
C TYR A 171 -29.92 8.32 3.73
N LEU A 172 -28.60 8.08 3.73
CA LEU A 172 -27.96 7.05 2.89
C LEU A 172 -28.46 5.63 3.21
N GLU A 173 -28.71 5.32 4.48
CA GLU A 173 -29.29 4.03 4.91
C GLU A 173 -30.62 3.74 4.19
N HIS A 174 -31.48 4.75 4.05
CA HIS A 174 -32.81 4.61 3.45
C HIS A 174 -32.85 4.86 1.93
N HIS A 175 -31.74 5.32 1.35
CA HIS A 175 -31.63 5.64 -0.09
C HIS A 175 -30.49 4.87 -0.76
N PRO A 176 -30.43 3.52 -0.65
CA PRO A 176 -29.43 2.75 -1.36
C PRO A 176 -29.65 2.88 -2.87
N ASN A 177 -28.56 2.97 -3.62
CA ASN A 177 -28.62 2.96 -5.08
C ASN A 177 -27.99 1.67 -5.61
N LYS A 178 -28.10 1.42 -6.92
CA LYS A 178 -27.55 0.21 -7.53
C LYS A 178 -26.02 0.10 -7.40
N GLU A 179 -25.35 1.22 -7.16
CA GLU A 179 -23.89 1.36 -7.13
C GLU A 179 -23.31 1.30 -5.72
N ALA A 180 -24.12 1.45 -4.67
CA ALA A 180 -23.67 1.55 -3.29
C ALA A 180 -24.64 0.89 -2.32
N TYR A 181 -24.08 0.09 -1.41
CA TYR A 181 -24.77 -0.36 -0.20
C TYR A 181 -24.27 0.45 0.99
N TYR A 182 -25.19 0.87 1.85
CA TYR A 182 -24.93 1.52 3.13
C TYR A 182 -25.55 0.66 4.23
N SER A 183 -24.78 0.35 5.27
CA SER A 183 -25.33 -0.36 6.44
C SER A 183 -26.21 0.58 7.27
N PRO A 184 -27.03 0.03 8.18
CA PRO A 184 -27.67 0.84 9.20
C PRO A 184 -26.66 1.65 10.01
N VAL A 185 -27.05 2.86 10.41
CA VAL A 185 -26.23 3.71 11.27
C VAL A 185 -26.16 3.10 12.67
N ARG A 186 -24.94 2.94 13.21
CA ARG A 186 -24.72 2.45 14.56
C ARG A 186 -24.27 3.59 15.47
N THR A 187 -25.11 3.99 16.40
CA THR A 187 -24.72 4.93 17.47
C THR A 187 -23.74 4.25 18.44
N LEU A 188 -22.70 4.98 18.84
CA LEU A 188 -21.60 4.46 19.65
C LEU A 188 -21.60 5.14 21.02
N PRO A 189 -22.25 4.56 22.05
CA PRO A 189 -22.25 5.14 23.39
C PRO A 189 -20.85 5.11 24.00
N GLY A 190 -20.50 6.17 24.75
CA GLY A 190 -19.21 6.28 25.45
C GLY A 190 -18.03 6.69 24.56
N VAL A 191 -18.27 7.07 23.30
CA VAL A 191 -17.25 7.62 22.40
C VAL A 191 -17.54 9.11 22.18
N GLY A 192 -16.70 9.97 22.76
CA GLY A 192 -16.94 11.41 22.75
C GLY A 192 -18.25 11.81 23.43
N ASP A 193 -18.77 12.98 23.07
CA ASP A 193 -20.09 13.44 23.50
C ASP A 193 -21.20 12.72 22.72
N GLU A 194 -20.99 12.57 21.41
CA GLU A 194 -21.89 11.92 20.45
C GLU A 194 -21.05 11.20 19.39
N ALA A 195 -21.43 9.98 18.99
CA ALA A 195 -20.74 9.25 17.94
C ALA A 195 -21.63 8.25 17.20
N HIS A 196 -21.30 8.02 15.93
CA HIS A 196 -21.92 6.99 15.09
C HIS A 196 -20.92 6.39 14.09
N ALA A 197 -21.26 5.23 13.54
CA ALA A 197 -20.51 4.59 12.46
C ALA A 197 -21.43 3.96 11.41
N GLN A 198 -20.95 3.90 10.17
CA GLN A 198 -21.63 3.28 9.04
C GLN A 198 -20.60 2.56 8.15
N TYR A 199 -21.04 1.49 7.50
CA TYR A 199 -20.28 0.79 6.48
C TYR A 199 -20.83 1.13 5.10
N THR A 200 -19.92 1.37 4.17
CA THR A 200 -20.23 1.66 2.77
C THR A 200 -19.55 0.64 1.88
N TRP A 201 -20.29 0.11 0.91
CA TRP A 201 -19.77 -0.76 -0.15
C TRP A 201 -20.22 -0.29 -1.53
N TYR A 202 -19.29 0.31 -2.27
CA TYR A 202 -19.45 0.62 -3.68
C TYR A 202 -19.27 -0.64 -4.54
N LYS A 203 -20.28 -0.95 -5.35
CA LYS A 203 -20.40 -2.16 -6.17
C LYS A 203 -20.04 -1.96 -7.66
N GLY A 204 -19.54 -0.77 -8.03
CA GLY A 204 -19.17 -0.44 -9.40
C GLY A 204 -17.95 -1.21 -9.94
N THR A 205 -17.41 -0.77 -11.07
CA THR A 205 -16.28 -1.42 -11.77
C THR A 205 -15.00 -1.52 -10.93
N THR A 206 -14.85 -0.64 -9.95
CA THR A 206 -13.78 -0.70 -8.94
C THR A 206 -14.42 -0.83 -7.56
N PRO A 207 -14.81 -2.05 -7.14
CA PRO A 207 -15.50 -2.23 -5.88
C PRO A 207 -14.61 -1.77 -4.74
N ASN A 208 -15.19 -0.95 -3.87
CA ASN A 208 -14.51 -0.40 -2.70
C ASN A 208 -15.45 -0.49 -1.51
N ALA A 209 -14.93 -0.93 -0.36
CA ALA A 209 -15.71 -0.94 0.86
C ALA A 209 -14.87 -0.48 2.05
N PHE A 210 -15.52 0.21 2.96
CA PHE A 210 -14.89 0.81 4.13
C PHE A 210 -15.92 1.04 5.23
N GLY A 211 -15.44 1.13 6.46
CA GLY A 211 -16.19 1.70 7.57
C GLY A 211 -15.81 3.16 7.75
N GLU A 212 -16.76 3.97 8.15
CA GLU A 212 -16.56 5.35 8.57
C GLU A 212 -17.23 5.59 9.93
N GLY A 213 -16.57 6.35 10.78
CA GLY A 213 -17.00 6.66 12.14
C GLY A 213 -16.81 8.14 12.41
N PHE A 214 -17.80 8.72 13.07
CA PHE A 214 -17.87 10.15 13.35
C PHE A 214 -18.09 10.33 14.85
N SER A 215 -17.36 11.27 15.46
CA SER A 215 -17.62 11.66 16.84
C SER A 215 -17.46 13.16 17.03
N ARG A 216 -18.09 13.67 18.09
CA ARG A 216 -17.95 15.06 18.55
C ARG A 216 -17.41 15.08 19.97
N ILE A 217 -16.49 16.02 20.25
CA ILE A 217 -15.92 16.27 21.57
C ILE A 217 -15.83 17.80 21.75
N GLY A 218 -16.84 18.39 22.39
CA GLY A 218 -17.00 19.84 22.47
C GLY A 218 -16.96 20.52 21.09
N ASP A 219 -16.04 21.45 20.88
CA ASP A 219 -15.80 22.20 19.65
C ASP A 219 -15.08 21.41 18.53
N VAL A 220 -14.84 20.11 18.72
CA VAL A 220 -14.08 19.27 17.79
C VAL A 220 -14.98 18.17 17.21
N THR A 221 -14.91 17.97 15.90
CA THR A 221 -15.44 16.77 15.23
C THR A 221 -14.30 15.87 14.75
N VAL A 222 -14.49 14.55 14.83
CA VAL A 222 -13.52 13.54 14.44
C VAL A 222 -14.17 12.62 13.42
N THR A 223 -13.45 12.31 12.35
CA THR A 223 -13.80 11.28 11.37
C THR A 223 -12.69 10.24 11.32
N VAL A 224 -13.06 8.97 11.39
CA VAL A 224 -12.16 7.83 11.21
C VAL A 224 -12.69 6.96 10.07
N LYS A 225 -11.82 6.62 9.13
CA LYS A 225 -12.12 5.72 8.03
C LYS A 225 -11.15 4.54 8.05
N TYR A 226 -11.68 3.33 7.91
CA TYR A 226 -10.87 2.14 7.68
C TYR A 226 -11.28 1.45 6.39
N GLN A 227 -10.33 1.36 5.45
CA GLN A 227 -10.51 0.72 4.16
C GLN A 227 -9.54 -0.45 4.03
N ALA A 228 -10.07 -1.58 3.58
CA ALA A 228 -9.29 -2.78 3.44
C ALA A 228 -9.78 -3.61 2.25
N SER A 229 -8.85 -4.18 1.49
CA SER A 229 -9.18 -5.15 0.45
C SER A 229 -8.06 -6.16 0.27
N GLN A 230 -8.35 -7.26 -0.42
CA GLN A 230 -7.37 -8.24 -0.82
C GLN A 230 -7.68 -8.79 -2.21
N GLN A 231 -6.63 -9.11 -2.95
CA GLN A 231 -6.72 -9.69 -4.29
C GLN A 231 -5.67 -10.78 -4.44
N ARG A 232 -6.00 -11.85 -5.18
CA ARG A 232 -5.01 -12.87 -5.49
C ARG A 232 -3.92 -12.28 -6.38
N LYS A 233 -2.66 -12.58 -6.09
CA LYS A 233 -1.53 -12.00 -6.82
C LYS A 233 -1.34 -12.55 -8.23
N ASP A 234 -1.95 -13.69 -8.56
CA ASP A 234 -1.85 -14.31 -9.88
C ASP A 234 -2.97 -13.90 -10.84
N LEU A 235 -3.70 -12.83 -10.50
CA LEU A 235 -4.68 -12.22 -11.38
C LEU A 235 -4.00 -11.24 -12.35
N PRO A 236 -4.53 -11.06 -13.57
CA PRO A 236 -3.95 -10.13 -14.55
C PRO A 236 -3.84 -8.69 -14.04
N LEU A 237 -2.87 -7.95 -14.59
CA LEU A 237 -2.73 -6.51 -14.36
C LEU A 237 -4.05 -5.75 -14.58
N PHE A 238 -4.29 -4.76 -13.72
CA PHE A 238 -5.42 -3.82 -13.81
C PHE A 238 -6.81 -4.44 -13.69
N THR A 239 -6.92 -5.72 -13.34
CA THR A 239 -8.24 -6.32 -13.05
C THR A 239 -8.70 -6.00 -11.63
N SER A 240 -9.99 -5.70 -11.48
CA SER A 240 -10.67 -5.67 -10.18
C SER A 240 -11.38 -6.98 -9.87
N THR A 241 -11.41 -7.92 -10.83
CA THR A 241 -12.05 -9.23 -10.69
C THR A 241 -11.42 -10.02 -9.55
N GLY A 242 -12.25 -10.60 -8.67
CA GLY A 242 -11.77 -11.38 -7.54
C GLY A 242 -11.20 -10.58 -6.36
N LYS A 243 -11.21 -9.23 -6.44
CA LYS A 243 -10.90 -8.36 -5.30
C LYS A 243 -11.99 -8.53 -4.24
N LYS A 244 -11.61 -8.92 -3.03
CA LYS A 244 -12.50 -9.00 -1.87
C LYS A 244 -12.27 -7.78 -0.99
N ALA A 245 -13.32 -6.97 -0.80
CA ALA A 245 -13.28 -5.86 0.14
C ALA A 245 -13.43 -6.35 1.58
N VAL A 246 -13.15 -5.48 2.55
CA VAL A 246 -13.42 -5.71 3.97
C VAL A 246 -14.92 -5.95 4.18
N THR A 247 -15.26 -6.86 5.08
CA THR A 247 -16.66 -7.12 5.43
C THR A 247 -17.19 -6.03 6.34
N GLU A 248 -18.51 -5.82 6.33
CA GLU A 248 -19.19 -4.86 7.22
C GLU A 248 -18.79 -5.05 8.69
N GLU A 249 -18.89 -6.28 9.19
CA GLU A 249 -18.57 -6.60 10.59
C GLU A 249 -17.14 -6.21 10.96
N ASN A 250 -16.16 -6.56 10.12
CA ASN A 250 -14.76 -6.23 10.37
C ASN A 250 -14.55 -4.71 10.27
N ALA A 251 -15.10 -4.05 9.24
CA ALA A 251 -14.96 -2.63 9.04
C ALA A 251 -15.51 -1.81 10.22
N LEU A 252 -16.75 -2.13 10.65
CA LEU A 252 -17.39 -1.45 11.78
C LEU A 252 -16.68 -1.73 13.10
N ARG A 253 -16.19 -2.95 13.32
CA ARG A 253 -15.39 -3.27 14.52
C ARG A 253 -14.14 -2.42 14.59
N GLU A 254 -13.33 -2.40 13.52
CA GLU A 254 -12.06 -1.65 13.54
C GLU A 254 -12.30 -0.15 13.66
N VAL A 255 -13.29 0.40 12.95
CA VAL A 255 -13.59 1.85 13.04
C VAL A 255 -14.11 2.24 14.41
N THR A 256 -14.96 1.41 15.04
CA THR A 256 -15.45 1.69 16.40
C THR A 256 -14.30 1.75 17.40
N LEU A 257 -13.36 0.81 17.31
CA LEU A 257 -12.17 0.78 18.17
C LEU A 257 -11.27 1.99 17.91
N LEU A 258 -10.96 2.29 16.65
CA LEU A 258 -10.12 3.42 16.27
C LEU A 258 -10.75 4.76 16.67
N LEU A 259 -12.04 4.95 16.41
CA LEU A 259 -12.77 6.16 16.79
C LEU A 259 -12.72 6.37 18.30
N GLY A 260 -12.94 5.31 19.09
CA GLY A 260 -12.81 5.37 20.54
C GLY A 260 -11.41 5.84 21.00
N GLN A 261 -10.34 5.35 20.38
CA GLN A 261 -8.97 5.78 20.67
C GLN A 261 -8.75 7.25 20.34
N VAL A 262 -9.15 7.67 19.13
CA VAL A 262 -8.97 9.06 18.68
C VAL A 262 -9.77 10.01 19.56
N SER A 263 -11.04 9.70 19.87
CA SER A 263 -11.88 10.54 20.74
C SER A 263 -11.30 10.67 22.15
N GLN A 264 -10.74 9.59 22.72
CA GLN A 264 -10.04 9.65 24.01
C GLN A 264 -8.78 10.53 23.96
N SER A 265 -7.98 10.41 22.89
CA SER A 265 -6.80 11.24 22.67
C SER A 265 -7.14 12.71 22.47
N VAL A 266 -8.23 13.01 21.76
CA VAL A 266 -8.75 14.37 21.57
C VAL A 266 -9.24 14.95 22.90
N ALA A 267 -10.01 14.20 23.69
CA ALA A 267 -10.45 14.64 25.01
C ALA A 267 -9.25 14.95 25.93
N ALA A 268 -8.26 14.06 25.98
CA ALA A 268 -7.03 14.28 26.74
C ALA A 268 -6.27 15.53 26.29
N TRP A 269 -6.12 15.73 24.97
CA TRP A 269 -5.49 16.92 24.40
C TRP A 269 -6.21 18.20 24.80
N ARG A 270 -7.55 18.24 24.70
CA ARG A 270 -8.37 19.40 25.11
C ARG A 270 -8.19 19.76 26.58
N GLU A 271 -7.85 18.79 27.41
CA GLU A 271 -7.56 18.97 28.84
C GLU A 271 -6.07 19.21 29.14
N GLY A 272 -5.23 19.34 28.12
CA GLY A 272 -3.78 19.51 28.25
C GLY A 272 -3.06 18.28 28.82
N ARG A 273 -3.66 17.10 28.71
CA ARG A 273 -3.07 15.81 29.09
C ARG A 273 -2.36 15.14 27.90
N PRO A 274 -1.34 14.30 28.12
CA PRO A 274 -0.76 13.45 27.07
C PRO A 274 -1.84 12.60 26.38
N TYR A 275 -1.64 12.25 25.11
CA TYR A 275 -2.56 11.35 24.42
C TYR A 275 -2.67 10.02 25.18
N ALA A 276 -3.90 9.53 25.33
CA ALA A 276 -4.19 8.36 26.16
C ALA A 276 -3.43 7.10 25.71
N ARG A 277 -2.92 7.06 24.47
CA ARG A 277 -2.20 5.92 23.88
C ARG A 277 -0.92 6.32 23.12
N SER A 278 -0.24 7.40 23.53
CA SER A 278 1.01 7.81 22.86
C SER A 278 2.10 6.73 23.03
N THR A 279 2.35 5.93 22.00
CA THR A 279 3.60 5.20 21.83
C THR A 279 4.46 5.97 20.83
N PRO A 280 5.75 6.24 21.12
CA PRO A 280 6.63 6.87 20.14
C PRO A 280 6.71 6.00 18.89
N ALA A 281 6.50 6.61 17.72
CA ALA A 281 6.66 5.93 16.45
C ALA A 281 8.09 5.35 16.35
N PRO A 282 8.26 4.08 15.93
CA PRO A 282 9.59 3.52 15.73
C PRO A 282 10.35 4.39 14.73
N THR A 283 11.53 4.87 15.12
CA THR A 283 12.39 5.67 14.25
C THR A 283 12.70 4.84 13.00
N PRO A 284 12.43 5.35 11.78
CA PRO A 284 12.80 4.64 10.57
C PRO A 284 14.32 4.50 10.53
N THR A 285 14.81 3.28 10.73
CA THR A 285 16.18 2.93 10.37
C THR A 285 16.35 3.21 8.89
N GLY A 286 17.34 4.04 8.54
CA GLY A 286 17.61 4.48 7.17
C GLY A 286 17.78 3.32 6.17
N PRO A 287 17.91 3.63 4.87
CA PRO A 287 17.96 2.60 3.84
C PRO A 287 19.06 1.59 4.13
N THR A 288 18.69 0.32 4.30
CA THR A 288 19.63 -0.79 4.45
C THR A 288 20.54 -0.82 3.22
N PRO A 289 21.88 -0.87 3.39
CA PRO A 289 22.80 -0.93 2.25
C PRO A 289 22.47 -2.13 1.37
N THR A 290 22.51 -1.94 0.04
CA THR A 290 22.31 -3.03 -0.92
C THR A 290 23.50 -3.99 -0.82
N PRO A 291 23.29 -5.28 -0.54
CA PRO A 291 24.39 -6.22 -0.40
C PRO A 291 25.12 -6.41 -1.74
N THR A 292 26.45 -6.48 -1.68
CA THR A 292 27.32 -6.61 -2.87
C THR A 292 27.65 -8.09 -3.10
N PRO A 293 27.51 -8.62 -4.33
CA PRO A 293 27.91 -9.99 -4.65
C PRO A 293 29.41 -10.20 -4.46
N VAL A 294 29.79 -11.31 -3.83
CA VAL A 294 31.17 -11.71 -3.58
C VAL A 294 31.50 -12.95 -4.43
N PRO A 295 32.59 -12.96 -5.21
CA PRO A 295 33.02 -14.16 -5.94
C PRO A 295 33.31 -15.33 -4.99
N ILE A 296 32.89 -16.54 -5.37
CA ILE A 296 33.15 -17.77 -4.62
C ILE A 296 33.68 -18.86 -5.55
N ALA A 297 34.25 -19.93 -4.97
CA ALA A 297 34.54 -21.15 -5.71
C ALA A 297 33.26 -21.75 -6.29
N LEU A 298 33.38 -22.47 -7.42
CA LEU A 298 32.25 -23.13 -8.07
C LEU A 298 31.65 -24.19 -7.13
N PRO A 299 30.39 -24.06 -6.67
CA PRO A 299 29.77 -25.05 -5.79
C PRO A 299 29.63 -26.42 -6.46
N ALA A 300 29.63 -27.49 -5.68
CA ALA A 300 29.53 -28.87 -6.19
C ALA A 300 28.29 -29.07 -7.07
N THR A 301 27.16 -28.47 -6.67
CA THR A 301 25.90 -28.44 -7.42
C THR A 301 26.07 -27.83 -8.80
N CYS A 302 26.82 -26.73 -8.90
CA CYS A 302 27.06 -26.05 -10.17
C CYS A 302 28.06 -26.79 -11.04
N ALA A 303 29.04 -27.45 -10.44
CA ALA A 303 29.93 -28.36 -11.15
C ALA A 303 29.15 -29.56 -11.74
N ALA A 304 28.19 -30.12 -11.00
CA ALA A 304 27.34 -31.22 -11.46
C ALA A 304 26.41 -30.83 -12.62
N VAL A 305 26.02 -29.56 -12.72
CA VAL A 305 25.16 -29.02 -13.80
C VAL A 305 25.96 -28.65 -15.05
N ALA A 306 27.28 -28.43 -14.92
CA ALA A 306 28.14 -27.99 -16.02
C ALA A 306 28.08 -28.87 -17.29
N PRO A 307 27.94 -30.21 -17.24
CA PRO A 307 27.78 -31.05 -18.43
C PRO A 307 26.55 -30.72 -19.27
N VAL A 308 25.48 -30.21 -18.64
CA VAL A 308 24.23 -29.84 -19.33
C VAL A 308 24.25 -28.36 -19.74
N ALA A 309 24.83 -27.48 -18.92
CA ALA A 309 24.85 -26.04 -19.17
C ALA A 309 25.91 -25.62 -20.21
N THR A 310 27.10 -26.20 -20.19
CA THR A 310 28.23 -25.81 -21.06
C THR A 310 27.92 -25.97 -22.55
N PRO A 311 27.28 -27.05 -23.03
CA PRO A 311 26.91 -27.18 -24.45
C PRO A 311 25.95 -26.10 -24.95
N LEU A 312 25.14 -25.52 -24.06
CA LEU A 312 24.20 -24.44 -24.40
C LEU A 312 24.90 -23.08 -24.54
N VAL A 313 26.10 -22.94 -23.97
CA VAL A 313 26.89 -21.70 -23.98
C VAL A 313 28.34 -22.00 -24.39
N PRO A 314 28.59 -22.24 -25.70
CA PRO A 314 29.94 -22.52 -26.20
C PRO A 314 30.94 -21.46 -25.76
N GLY A 315 32.11 -21.86 -25.27
CA GLY A 315 33.16 -20.93 -24.82
C GLY A 315 32.78 -20.06 -23.61
N ALA A 316 31.79 -20.47 -22.80
CA ALA A 316 31.39 -19.74 -21.61
C ALA A 316 32.55 -19.57 -20.61
N ALA A 317 32.62 -18.38 -20.03
CA ALA A 317 33.29 -18.23 -18.74
C ALA A 317 32.31 -18.68 -17.63
N THR A 318 32.72 -19.66 -16.82
CA THR A 318 31.97 -20.07 -15.63
C THR A 318 32.35 -19.18 -14.46
N LYS A 319 31.35 -18.61 -13.78
CA LYS A 319 31.53 -17.79 -12.57
C LYS A 319 30.51 -18.13 -11.50
N SER A 320 30.92 -18.04 -10.25
CA SER A 320 30.05 -18.18 -9.09
C SER A 320 30.20 -17.01 -8.13
N GLU A 321 29.08 -16.57 -7.59
CA GLU A 321 29.01 -15.45 -6.65
C GLU A 321 28.00 -15.74 -5.54
N ARG A 322 28.22 -15.15 -4.37
CA ARG A 322 27.33 -15.21 -3.22
C ARG A 322 26.91 -13.81 -2.80
N THR A 323 25.63 -13.63 -2.52
CA THR A 323 25.07 -12.41 -1.94
C THR A 323 24.33 -12.78 -0.66
N GLN A 324 24.56 -12.05 0.43
CA GLN A 324 23.87 -12.27 1.70
C GLN A 324 23.07 -11.01 2.06
N ASP A 325 21.79 -11.19 2.36
CA ASP A 325 20.83 -10.13 2.64
C ASP A 325 19.95 -10.53 3.84
N GLY A 326 20.41 -10.20 5.05
CA GLY A 326 19.76 -10.65 6.28
C GLY A 326 19.66 -12.18 6.35
N GLY A 327 18.45 -12.71 6.50
CA GLY A 327 18.17 -14.15 6.52
C GLY A 327 18.18 -14.82 5.14
N ARG A 328 18.54 -14.12 4.06
CA ARG A 328 18.55 -14.64 2.69
C ARG A 328 19.98 -14.76 2.15
N THR A 329 20.33 -15.93 1.63
CA THR A 329 21.59 -16.18 0.92
C THR A 329 21.28 -16.55 -0.52
N ILE A 330 21.91 -15.86 -1.47
CA ILE A 330 21.79 -16.12 -2.90
C ILE A 330 23.14 -16.61 -3.40
N VAL A 331 23.18 -17.83 -3.95
CA VAL A 331 24.34 -18.34 -4.68
C VAL A 331 23.98 -18.40 -6.15
N THR A 332 24.75 -17.73 -7.01
CA THR A 332 24.51 -17.69 -8.45
C THR A 332 25.67 -18.32 -9.21
N CYS A 333 25.34 -19.21 -10.14
CA CYS A 333 26.27 -19.85 -11.08
C CYS A 333 25.93 -19.41 -12.50
N ARG A 334 26.96 -19.00 -13.24
CA ARG A 334 26.80 -18.32 -14.53
C ARG A 334 27.64 -18.95 -15.60
N TRP A 335 27.00 -19.31 -16.71
CA TRP A 335 27.63 -19.61 -17.98
C TRP A 335 27.15 -18.56 -18.98
N ASN A 336 28.04 -17.67 -19.41
CA ASN A 336 27.67 -16.59 -20.32
C ASN A 336 28.75 -16.38 -21.37
N ASN A 337 28.34 -16.35 -22.63
CA ASN A 337 29.17 -15.94 -23.74
C ASN A 337 28.37 -14.96 -24.62
N ARG A 338 28.96 -13.80 -24.92
CA ARG A 338 28.33 -12.70 -25.66
C ARG A 338 28.81 -12.58 -27.10
N GLU A 339 29.80 -13.39 -27.49
CA GLU A 339 30.58 -13.26 -28.72
C GLU A 339 30.78 -14.64 -29.39
N ILE A 340 29.72 -15.47 -29.42
CA ILE A 340 29.75 -16.76 -30.11
C ILE A 340 29.70 -16.49 -31.62
N PRO A 341 30.69 -16.91 -32.42
CA PRO A 341 30.61 -16.74 -33.87
C PRO A 341 29.40 -17.49 -34.46
N VAL A 342 28.59 -16.81 -35.27
CA VAL A 342 27.48 -17.39 -36.03
C VAL A 342 27.57 -16.95 -37.49
N ALA A 343 26.88 -17.66 -38.40
CA ALA A 343 27.01 -17.47 -39.85
C ALA A 343 26.85 -16.02 -40.35
N LYS A 344 26.11 -15.18 -39.63
CA LYS A 344 25.88 -13.77 -39.98
C LYS A 344 26.16 -12.81 -38.82
N GLY A 345 27.16 -13.11 -37.98
CA GLY A 345 27.64 -12.20 -36.93
C GLY A 345 27.97 -12.90 -35.62
N LEU A 346 27.47 -12.34 -34.51
CA LEU A 346 27.76 -12.81 -33.15
C LEU A 346 26.49 -13.21 -32.41
N GLY A 347 26.56 -14.35 -31.73
CA GLY A 347 25.57 -14.89 -30.82
C GLY A 347 25.90 -14.55 -29.38
N MET A 348 24.84 -14.33 -28.59
CA MET A 348 24.90 -14.34 -27.13
C MET A 348 24.11 -15.55 -26.64
N ARG A 349 24.68 -16.28 -25.67
CA ARG A 349 24.01 -17.37 -24.95
C ARG A 349 24.31 -17.23 -23.46
N THR A 350 23.30 -17.56 -22.65
CA THR A 350 23.37 -17.44 -21.20
C THR A 350 22.62 -18.60 -20.57
N VAL A 351 23.25 -19.22 -19.57
CA VAL A 351 22.61 -20.04 -18.54
C VAL A 351 22.97 -19.42 -17.19
N PHE A 352 21.96 -19.03 -16.42
CA PHE A 352 22.12 -18.58 -15.04
C PHE A 352 21.31 -19.48 -14.13
N VAL A 353 21.92 -19.88 -13.02
CA VAL A 353 21.27 -20.65 -11.96
C VAL A 353 21.45 -19.88 -10.67
N SER A 354 20.38 -19.56 -9.96
CA SER A 354 20.44 -18.92 -8.64
C SER A 354 19.72 -19.78 -7.61
N PHE A 355 20.37 -19.99 -6.47
CA PHE A 355 19.83 -20.68 -5.32
C PHE A 355 19.60 -19.63 -4.24
N THR A 356 18.33 -19.33 -3.95
CA THR A 356 17.95 -18.38 -2.92
C THR A 356 17.47 -19.16 -1.70
N THR A 357 18.34 -19.26 -0.68
CA THR A 357 18.08 -19.99 0.57
C THR A 357 17.70 -19.04 1.69
N PHE A 358 16.68 -19.41 2.48
CA PHE A 358 16.12 -18.61 3.56
C PHE A 358 16.37 -19.23 4.93
N THR A 359 16.72 -18.38 5.88
CA THR A 359 16.96 -18.70 7.29
C THR A 359 16.20 -17.71 8.18
N ASN A 360 15.68 -18.20 9.30
CA ASN A 360 15.00 -17.38 10.28
C ASN A 360 16.01 -16.67 11.20
N ARG A 361 15.52 -15.85 12.14
CA ARG A 361 16.38 -15.12 13.09
C ARG A 361 17.24 -16.02 14.00
N ALA A 362 16.83 -17.27 14.19
CA ALA A 362 17.59 -18.26 14.94
C ALA A 362 18.62 -19.02 14.08
N GLY A 363 18.76 -18.66 12.80
CA GLY A 363 19.66 -19.32 11.84
C GLY A 363 19.13 -20.66 11.31
N ALA A 364 17.91 -21.06 11.67
CA ALA A 364 17.31 -22.31 11.18
C ALA A 364 16.64 -22.12 9.81
N PRO A 365 16.51 -23.19 9.00
CA PRO A 365 15.84 -23.14 7.69
C PRO A 365 14.43 -22.53 7.77
N ASP A 366 14.13 -21.60 6.87
CA ASP A 366 12.83 -20.89 6.81
C ASP A 366 12.07 -21.23 5.53
N THR A 367 11.35 -22.36 5.56
CA THR A 367 10.49 -22.82 4.45
C THR A 367 9.31 -21.88 4.19
N GLY A 368 8.85 -21.15 5.22
CA GLY A 368 7.78 -20.16 5.10
C GLY A 368 8.20 -18.98 4.23
N ALA A 369 9.39 -18.44 4.49
CA ALA A 369 9.97 -17.36 3.69
C ALA A 369 10.25 -17.79 2.25
N ALA A 370 10.80 -18.99 2.04
CA ALA A 370 11.04 -19.54 0.70
C ALA A 370 9.72 -19.71 -0.09
N LYS A 371 8.69 -20.25 0.55
CA LYS A 371 7.35 -20.37 -0.04
C LYS A 371 6.78 -19.00 -0.41
N GLN A 372 6.90 -18.00 0.47
CA GLN A 372 6.42 -16.65 0.18
C GLN A 372 7.16 -16.02 -1.00
N TYR A 373 8.48 -16.20 -1.07
CA TYR A 373 9.30 -15.71 -2.17
C TYR A 373 8.91 -16.36 -3.50
N TYR A 374 8.71 -17.68 -3.52
CA TYR A 374 8.22 -18.39 -4.70
C TYR A 374 6.85 -17.88 -5.16
N ILE A 375 5.92 -17.66 -4.22
CA ILE A 375 4.59 -17.10 -4.52
C ILE A 375 4.71 -15.75 -5.20
N ASP A 376 5.60 -14.88 -4.72
CA ASP A 376 5.82 -13.54 -5.28
C ASP A 376 6.42 -13.61 -6.70
N LEU A 377 7.36 -14.54 -6.96
CA LEU A 377 7.90 -14.79 -8.30
C LEU A 377 6.82 -15.29 -9.26
N ARG A 378 6.06 -16.32 -8.86
CA ARG A 378 4.97 -16.89 -9.66
C ARG A 378 3.89 -15.85 -9.96
N ALA A 379 3.51 -15.08 -8.95
CA ALA A 379 2.57 -13.98 -9.08
C ALA A 379 3.01 -12.99 -10.15
N LYS A 380 4.27 -12.52 -10.08
CA LYS A 380 4.83 -11.62 -11.09
C LYS A 380 4.82 -12.25 -12.49
N ALA A 381 5.18 -13.52 -12.62
CA ALA A 381 5.12 -14.21 -13.91
C ALA A 381 3.68 -14.26 -14.47
N LYS A 382 2.69 -14.54 -13.62
CA LYS A 382 1.27 -14.60 -13.98
C LYS A 382 0.65 -13.24 -14.27
N GLU A 383 0.98 -12.23 -13.48
CA GLU A 383 0.56 -10.84 -13.62
C GLU A 383 0.86 -10.32 -15.03
N TRP A 384 2.04 -10.65 -15.56
CA TRP A 384 2.49 -10.23 -16.89
C TRP A 384 2.10 -11.18 -18.03
N GLU A 385 1.47 -12.31 -17.75
CA GLU A 385 1.15 -13.34 -18.76
C GLU A 385 0.36 -12.77 -19.95
N GLY A 386 0.88 -12.97 -21.18
CA GLY A 386 0.23 -12.51 -22.40
C GLY A 386 0.32 -10.99 -22.63
N SER A 387 1.10 -10.27 -21.82
CA SER A 387 1.24 -8.82 -21.87
C SER A 387 2.71 -8.38 -21.98
N GLY A 388 2.91 -7.08 -22.24
CA GLY A 388 4.24 -6.52 -22.38
C GLY A 388 4.30 -5.03 -22.05
N PHE A 389 5.48 -4.58 -21.62
CA PHE A 389 5.75 -3.19 -21.27
C PHE A 389 7.23 -2.88 -21.54
N GLN A 390 7.50 -1.68 -22.09
CA GLN A 390 8.87 -1.18 -22.34
C GLN A 390 9.82 -2.19 -23.02
N GLY A 391 9.33 -2.85 -24.08
CA GLY A 391 10.12 -3.83 -24.85
C GLY A 391 10.24 -5.22 -24.22
N LEU A 392 9.64 -5.44 -23.06
CA LEU A 392 9.43 -6.76 -22.48
C LEU A 392 8.09 -7.32 -22.94
N PHE A 393 8.03 -8.61 -23.25
CA PHE A 393 6.77 -9.32 -23.49
C PHE A 393 6.83 -10.72 -22.90
N TYR A 394 5.84 -11.07 -22.09
CA TYR A 394 5.80 -12.32 -21.33
C TYR A 394 4.75 -13.26 -21.88
N TYR A 395 5.14 -14.52 -22.10
CA TYR A 395 4.26 -15.55 -22.65
C TYR A 395 3.56 -16.32 -21.53
N LYS A 396 2.80 -17.36 -21.89
CA LYS A 396 2.10 -18.24 -20.95
C LYS A 396 3.04 -18.79 -19.87
N VAL A 397 2.60 -18.74 -18.62
CA VAL A 397 3.26 -19.46 -17.51
C VAL A 397 2.83 -20.92 -17.54
N THR A 398 3.80 -21.83 -17.50
CA THR A 398 3.58 -23.27 -17.41
C THR A 398 4.03 -23.78 -16.05
N GLU A 399 3.28 -24.71 -15.47
CA GLU A 399 3.56 -25.30 -14.16
C GLU A 399 3.88 -26.80 -14.34
N PRO A 400 5.16 -27.16 -14.48
CA PRO A 400 5.55 -28.56 -14.63
C PRO A 400 5.31 -29.33 -13.32
N LYS A 401 4.97 -30.60 -13.45
CA LYS A 401 4.90 -31.54 -12.33
C LYS A 401 6.25 -32.24 -12.17
N GLY A 402 6.56 -32.64 -10.93
CA GLY A 402 7.78 -33.41 -10.64
C GLY A 402 9.03 -32.58 -10.39
N TRP A 403 8.95 -31.25 -10.38
CA TRP A 403 10.04 -30.37 -9.96
C TRP A 403 9.76 -29.80 -8.58
N GLY A 404 10.54 -30.22 -7.58
CA GLY A 404 10.40 -29.76 -6.20
C GLY A 404 8.97 -29.84 -5.66
N GLU A 405 8.64 -28.94 -4.74
CA GLU A 405 7.29 -28.81 -4.17
C GLU A 405 6.34 -28.04 -5.09
N ARG A 406 6.86 -26.99 -5.75
CA ARG A 406 6.13 -26.17 -6.73
C ARG A 406 7.13 -25.65 -7.76
N ALA A 407 6.71 -25.58 -9.01
CA ALA A 407 7.53 -24.99 -10.06
C ALA A 407 6.69 -24.25 -11.10
N HIS A 408 7.32 -23.28 -11.75
CA HIS A 408 6.81 -22.68 -12.97
C HIS A 408 7.94 -22.29 -13.90
N TYR A 409 7.64 -22.17 -15.18
CA TYR A 409 8.52 -21.54 -16.16
C TYR A 409 7.74 -20.67 -17.14
N GLN A 410 8.43 -19.69 -17.71
CA GLN A 410 7.86 -18.72 -18.63
C GLN A 410 8.91 -18.30 -19.66
N TYR A 411 8.49 -18.14 -20.91
CA TYR A 411 9.30 -17.50 -21.93
C TYR A 411 8.96 -16.00 -22.01
N ARG A 412 9.97 -15.17 -22.24
CA ARG A 412 9.82 -13.74 -22.48
C ARG A 412 10.73 -13.24 -23.59
N LYS A 413 10.26 -12.22 -24.28
CA LYS A 413 11.09 -11.40 -25.17
C LYS A 413 11.58 -10.20 -24.39
N ASN A 414 12.87 -9.92 -24.50
CA ASN A 414 13.50 -8.77 -23.90
C ASN A 414 14.07 -7.90 -25.02
N ARG A 415 13.57 -6.67 -25.15
CA ARG A 415 14.13 -5.61 -26.00
C ARG A 415 14.33 -4.35 -25.16
N THR A 416 15.31 -4.39 -24.27
CA THR A 416 15.64 -3.29 -23.36
C THR A 416 16.91 -2.56 -23.78
N PRO A 417 17.15 -1.35 -23.26
CA PRO A 417 18.39 -0.62 -23.52
C PRO A 417 19.67 -1.37 -23.14
N SER A 418 19.60 -2.37 -22.25
CA SER A 418 20.77 -3.16 -21.84
C SER A 418 21.04 -4.36 -22.74
N ALA A 419 20.01 -5.09 -23.17
CA ALA A 419 20.17 -6.26 -24.02
C ALA A 419 18.88 -6.64 -24.75
N HIS A 420 19.04 -7.15 -25.98
CA HIS A 420 17.97 -7.79 -26.73
C HIS A 420 18.16 -9.31 -26.69
N ALA A 421 17.22 -10.05 -26.08
CA ALA A 421 17.29 -11.51 -25.95
C ALA A 421 15.92 -12.18 -25.89
N GLY A 422 15.82 -13.41 -26.38
CA GLY A 422 14.75 -14.34 -26.04
C GLY A 422 15.18 -15.17 -24.84
N ILE A 423 14.37 -15.20 -23.79
CA ILE A 423 14.75 -15.76 -22.49
C ILE A 423 13.65 -16.67 -21.98
N ALA A 424 14.00 -17.86 -21.53
CA ALA A 424 13.13 -18.72 -20.74
C ALA A 424 13.66 -18.76 -19.30
N ASP A 425 12.77 -18.49 -18.35
CA ASP A 425 13.06 -18.48 -16.92
C ASP A 425 12.21 -19.54 -16.22
N SER A 426 12.74 -20.25 -15.24
CA SER A 426 12.01 -21.14 -14.33
C SER A 426 12.31 -20.82 -12.87
N ALA A 427 11.35 -21.04 -11.99
CA ALA A 427 11.58 -21.07 -10.55
C ALA A 427 11.03 -22.37 -9.95
N VAL A 428 11.77 -22.97 -9.03
CA VAL A 428 11.43 -24.22 -8.33
C VAL A 428 11.57 -24.00 -6.82
N LEU A 429 10.53 -24.32 -6.05
CA LEU A 429 10.55 -24.33 -4.59
C LEU A 429 10.96 -25.71 -4.09
N THR A 430 12.03 -25.76 -3.30
CA THR A 430 12.53 -26.99 -2.65
C THR A 430 12.92 -26.68 -1.21
N GLY A 431 12.04 -27.01 -0.25
CA GLY A 431 12.25 -26.72 1.18
C GLY A 431 12.50 -25.23 1.45
N PRO A 432 13.64 -24.86 2.09
CA PRO A 432 13.98 -23.47 2.40
C PRO A 432 14.63 -22.72 1.22
N THR A 433 14.68 -23.33 0.02
CA THR A 433 15.39 -22.76 -1.13
C THR A 433 14.47 -22.61 -2.34
N VAL A 434 14.62 -21.49 -3.05
CA VAL A 434 14.04 -21.29 -4.39
C VAL A 434 15.15 -21.27 -5.41
N ILE A 435 15.05 -22.17 -6.39
CA ILE A 435 16.01 -22.34 -7.48
C ILE A 435 15.46 -21.63 -8.71
N GLU A 436 16.17 -20.61 -9.19
CA GLU A 436 15.84 -19.89 -10.42
C GLU A 436 16.82 -20.28 -11.53
N VAL A 437 16.31 -20.68 -12.68
CA VAL A 437 17.13 -21.02 -13.86
C VAL A 437 16.71 -20.14 -15.02
N THR A 438 17.67 -19.53 -15.69
CA THR A 438 17.48 -18.72 -16.88
C THR A 438 18.28 -19.32 -18.02
N HIS A 439 17.66 -19.55 -19.17
CA HIS A 439 18.34 -19.86 -20.42
C HIS A 439 17.85 -18.95 -21.54
N GLY A 440 18.78 -18.38 -22.31
CA GLY A 440 18.39 -17.49 -23.39
C GLY A 440 19.54 -16.96 -24.22
N GLY A 441 19.18 -16.10 -25.17
CA GLY A 441 20.16 -15.49 -26.05
C GLY A 441 19.58 -14.70 -27.22
N SER A 442 20.48 -14.30 -28.09
CA SER A 442 20.18 -13.62 -29.35
C SER A 442 21.34 -13.77 -30.33
N GLU A 443 21.11 -13.36 -31.56
CA GLU A 443 22.10 -13.25 -32.62
C GLU A 443 22.03 -11.84 -33.19
N ARG A 444 23.18 -11.24 -33.47
CA ARG A 444 23.30 -9.87 -33.97
C ARG A 444 24.38 -9.78 -35.04
N PRO A 445 24.30 -8.82 -35.97
CA PRO A 445 25.39 -8.56 -36.90
C PRO A 445 26.68 -8.22 -36.15
N GLU A 446 27.81 -8.58 -36.74
CA GLU A 446 29.13 -8.21 -36.21
C GLU A 446 29.28 -6.68 -36.09
N GLY A 447 30.04 -6.21 -35.10
CA GLY A 447 30.22 -4.79 -34.81
C GLY A 447 28.99 -4.09 -34.21
N THR A 448 27.88 -4.80 -33.96
CA THR A 448 26.70 -4.22 -33.32
C THR A 448 26.60 -4.56 -31.82
N PRO A 449 26.05 -3.65 -30.99
CA PRO A 449 25.91 -3.89 -29.55
C PRO A 449 24.79 -4.91 -29.24
N ILE A 450 24.80 -5.48 -28.04
CA ILE A 450 23.86 -6.53 -27.59
C ILE A 450 22.39 -6.07 -27.56
N ASN A 451 22.17 -4.76 -27.44
CA ASN A 451 20.86 -4.12 -27.51
C ASN A 451 20.49 -3.66 -28.94
N SER A 452 21.19 -4.14 -29.97
CA SER A 452 20.93 -3.74 -31.35
C SER A 452 19.49 -4.09 -31.78
N PRO A 453 18.72 -3.18 -32.41
CA PRO A 453 17.40 -3.49 -32.93
C PRO A 453 17.43 -4.57 -34.01
N LYS A 454 18.59 -4.76 -34.67
CA LYS A 454 18.83 -5.82 -35.66
C LYS A 454 19.04 -7.21 -35.04
N SER A 455 19.01 -7.32 -33.71
CA SER A 455 19.16 -8.60 -33.02
C SER A 455 17.96 -9.51 -33.25
N VAL A 456 18.25 -10.74 -33.68
CA VAL A 456 17.33 -11.86 -33.76
C VAL A 456 17.31 -12.55 -32.40
N LEU A 457 16.15 -12.56 -31.74
CA LEU A 457 16.01 -13.16 -30.42
C LEU A 457 15.99 -14.69 -30.53
N MET A 458 16.56 -15.39 -29.55
CA MET A 458 16.41 -16.85 -29.46
C MET A 458 14.92 -17.23 -29.47
N PRO A 459 14.45 -18.11 -30.37
CA PRO A 459 13.05 -18.51 -30.43
C PRO A 459 12.60 -19.24 -29.15
N GLN A 460 11.32 -19.10 -28.80
CA GLN A 460 10.73 -19.75 -27.62
C GLN A 460 11.03 -21.26 -27.56
N LYS A 461 10.86 -21.98 -28.67
CA LYS A 461 11.11 -23.43 -28.73
C LYS A 461 12.55 -23.77 -28.34
N GLN A 462 13.53 -22.99 -28.80
CA GLN A 462 14.94 -23.20 -28.50
C GLN A 462 15.26 -22.80 -27.06
N ALA A 463 14.76 -21.66 -26.59
CA ALA A 463 14.99 -21.21 -25.22
C ALA A 463 14.44 -22.20 -24.18
N VAL A 464 13.20 -22.68 -24.39
CA VAL A 464 12.58 -23.68 -23.51
C VAL A 464 13.28 -25.03 -23.61
N ALA A 465 13.66 -25.49 -24.81
CA ALA A 465 14.37 -26.76 -24.98
C ALA A 465 15.73 -26.80 -24.25
N GLY A 466 16.41 -25.67 -24.11
CA GLY A 466 17.61 -25.58 -23.27
C GLY A 466 17.31 -25.40 -21.77
N LEU A 467 16.21 -24.71 -21.43
CA LEU A 467 15.83 -24.48 -20.03
C LEU A 467 15.48 -25.78 -19.30
N LEU A 468 14.56 -26.58 -19.84
CA LEU A 468 14.00 -27.76 -19.16
C LEU A 468 15.08 -28.74 -18.65
N PRO A 469 16.02 -29.24 -19.48
CA PRO A 469 17.03 -30.19 -19.02
C PRO A 469 18.01 -29.57 -18.01
N VAL A 470 18.30 -28.27 -18.12
CA VAL A 470 19.13 -27.57 -17.12
C VAL A 470 18.40 -27.52 -15.79
N THR A 471 17.11 -27.14 -15.78
CA THR A 471 16.33 -27.09 -14.54
C THR A 471 16.23 -28.46 -13.88
N GLU A 472 15.97 -29.52 -14.63
CA GLU A 472 15.96 -30.90 -14.13
C GLU A 472 17.30 -31.30 -13.50
N ALA A 473 18.41 -31.07 -14.21
CA ALA A 473 19.74 -31.38 -13.72
C ALA A 473 20.12 -30.56 -12.47
N VAL A 474 19.69 -29.31 -12.39
CA VAL A 474 19.92 -28.44 -11.22
C VAL A 474 19.15 -28.97 -10.00
N VAL A 475 17.87 -29.31 -10.16
CA VAL A 475 17.04 -29.83 -9.07
C VAL A 475 17.62 -31.15 -8.54
N GLU A 476 17.96 -32.08 -9.44
CA GLU A 476 18.59 -33.35 -9.07
C GLU A 476 19.94 -33.14 -8.38
N ALA A 477 20.79 -32.27 -8.92
CA ALA A 477 22.08 -31.96 -8.30
C ALA A 477 21.91 -31.35 -6.91
N PHE A 478 20.96 -30.43 -6.74
CA PHE A 478 20.68 -29.76 -5.46
C PHE A 478 20.18 -30.75 -4.41
N GLU A 479 19.29 -31.66 -4.77
CA GLU A 479 18.80 -32.69 -3.84
C GLU A 479 19.90 -33.62 -3.32
N ARG A 480 20.93 -33.89 -4.14
CA ARG A 480 22.07 -34.74 -3.74
C ARG A 480 23.14 -34.01 -2.96
N THR A 481 23.40 -32.74 -3.29
CA THR A 481 24.62 -32.03 -2.85
C THR A 481 24.37 -30.77 -2.03
N GLY A 482 23.14 -30.27 -1.95
CA GLY A 482 22.85 -28.97 -1.35
C GLY A 482 23.40 -27.83 -2.20
N ILE A 483 23.89 -26.76 -1.57
CA ILE A 483 24.54 -25.60 -2.22
C ILE A 483 25.82 -25.13 -1.50
N GLU A 484 26.34 -25.94 -0.59
CA GLU A 484 27.51 -25.58 0.24
C GLU A 484 28.81 -25.43 -0.56
#